data_AF-A0A835P4Y4-F1
#
_entry.id   AF-A0A835P4Y4-F1
#
_cell.length_a   1.000
_cell.length_b   1.000
_cell.length_c   1.000
_cell.angle_alpha   90.00
_cell.angle_beta   90.00
_cell.angle_gamma   90.00
#
_symmetry.space_group_name_H-M   'P 1'
#
loop_
_entity.id
_entity.type
_entity.pdbx_description
1 polymer ?
#
loop_
_entity_poly.entity_id
_entity_poly.type
_entity_poly.pdbx_seq_one_letter_code
_entity_poly.pdbx_strand_id
1 'polypeptide(L)'
;MSTGSVLLDAAALRSLLPPSSLVSHLLSSLPFHSATVHSPTRQSFPINPDSSSSLLLMPSWSTSPTLPYIGVKIVTTFPQNSARGLPGVSASYVLFNSSTGASLASFDGTELTLLRTSAVSALASRFLSRDDSRVLVMVGSGALAPYLIRAHRSVRPGIEKVIIWNRSAAKARDLARRLAEDEGAQKVERSFSSMQKYWTK
;
A
#
# COMPACT_ATOMS: atom_id res chain seq x y z
N MET A 1 -31.24 -16.82 -3.09
CA MET A 1 -30.38 -15.92 -3.89
C MET A 1 -28.95 -16.27 -3.55
N SER A 2 -28.07 -16.48 -4.52
CA SER A 2 -26.72 -17.03 -4.30
C SER A 2 -25.89 -16.12 -3.39
N THR A 3 -25.77 -16.50 -2.12
CA THR A 3 -24.96 -15.87 -1.06
C THR A 3 -23.51 -16.35 -1.17
N GLY A 4 -22.90 -16.16 -2.33
CA GLY A 4 -21.48 -16.48 -2.55
C GLY A 4 -20.61 -15.30 -2.13
N SER A 5 -19.61 -15.57 -1.28
CA SER A 5 -18.54 -14.60 -1.00
C SER A 5 -17.81 -14.25 -2.30
N VAL A 6 -17.65 -12.97 -2.60
CA VAL A 6 -16.99 -12.51 -3.84
C VAL A 6 -15.47 -12.55 -3.68
N LEU A 7 -14.74 -13.09 -4.67
CA LEU A 7 -13.28 -13.02 -4.71
C LEU A 7 -12.84 -11.84 -5.57
N LEU A 8 -12.04 -10.95 -4.99
CA LEU A 8 -11.44 -9.80 -5.67
C LEU A 8 -9.92 -9.97 -5.74
N ASP A 9 -9.43 -10.32 -6.92
CA ASP A 9 -8.00 -10.44 -7.17
C ASP A 9 -7.30 -9.08 -7.28
N ALA A 10 -5.97 -9.12 -7.44
CA ALA A 10 -5.17 -7.92 -7.53
C ALA A 10 -5.52 -7.02 -8.74
N ALA A 11 -5.91 -7.60 -9.89
CA ALA A 11 -6.25 -6.82 -11.07
C ALA A 11 -7.59 -6.10 -10.89
N ALA A 12 -8.60 -6.80 -10.36
CA ALA A 12 -9.87 -6.22 -9.99
C ALA A 12 -9.70 -5.07 -9.00
N LEU A 13 -8.90 -5.26 -7.94
CA LEU A 13 -8.64 -4.21 -6.95
C LEU A 13 -7.98 -2.97 -7.56
N ARG A 14 -6.96 -3.13 -8.41
CA ARG A 14 -6.30 -1.99 -9.08
C ARG A 14 -7.26 -1.21 -9.96
N SER A 15 -8.18 -1.90 -10.65
CA SER A 15 -9.19 -1.27 -11.50
C SER A 15 -10.23 -0.50 -10.66
N LEU A 16 -10.71 -1.11 -9.58
CA LEU A 16 -11.77 -0.54 -8.73
C LEU A 16 -11.28 0.57 -7.79
N LEU A 17 -9.99 0.59 -7.44
CA LEU A 17 -9.42 1.51 -6.45
C LEU A 17 -8.30 2.42 -7.02
N PRO A 18 -8.61 3.33 -7.98
CA PRO A 18 -7.65 4.33 -8.43
C PRO A 18 -7.12 5.19 -7.25
N PRO A 19 -5.84 5.60 -7.24
CA PRO A 19 -5.25 6.31 -6.11
C PRO A 19 -6.00 7.57 -5.66
N SER A 20 -6.44 8.42 -6.59
CA SER A 20 -7.17 9.66 -6.29
C SER A 20 -8.52 9.39 -5.62
N SER A 21 -9.24 8.38 -6.11
CA SER A 21 -10.53 7.94 -5.55
C SER A 21 -10.33 7.40 -4.13
N LEU A 22 -9.35 6.52 -3.94
CA LEU A 22 -9.06 5.93 -2.62
C LEU A 22 -8.63 6.98 -1.60
N VAL A 23 -7.77 7.94 -1.99
CA VAL A 23 -7.38 9.06 -1.11
C VAL A 23 -8.59 9.93 -0.75
N SER A 24 -9.43 10.26 -1.74
CA SER A 24 -10.62 11.09 -1.52
C SER A 24 -11.62 10.39 -0.60
N HIS A 25 -11.81 9.08 -0.79
CA HIS A 25 -12.63 8.26 0.09
C HIS A 25 -12.10 8.27 1.53
N LEU A 26 -10.80 8.06 1.75
CA LEU A 26 -10.20 8.11 3.08
C LEU A 26 -10.35 9.50 3.73
N LEU A 27 -10.17 10.56 2.96
CA LEU A 27 -10.37 11.94 3.43
C LEU A 27 -11.81 12.17 3.90
N SER A 28 -12.80 11.67 3.14
CA SER A 28 -14.21 11.89 3.45
C SER A 28 -14.78 10.92 4.48
N SER A 29 -14.17 9.75 4.72
CA SER A 29 -14.76 8.70 5.56
C SER A 29 -14.09 8.56 6.94
N LEU A 30 -12.76 8.70 7.02
CA LEU A 30 -12.03 8.49 8.27
C LEU A 30 -12.50 9.39 9.43
N PRO A 31 -12.75 10.71 9.24
CA PRO A 31 -13.21 11.56 10.33
C PRO A 31 -14.53 11.08 10.96
N PHE A 32 -15.45 10.55 10.15
CA PHE A 32 -16.77 10.13 10.60
C PHE A 32 -16.78 8.73 11.23
N HIS A 33 -15.86 7.85 10.83
CA HIS A 33 -15.90 6.45 11.26
C HIS A 33 -14.82 6.07 12.27
N SER A 34 -13.74 6.85 12.41
CA SER A 34 -12.59 6.50 13.26
C SER A 34 -12.98 6.12 14.69
N ALA A 35 -13.91 6.85 15.32
CA ALA A 35 -14.37 6.57 16.68
C ALA A 35 -15.18 5.25 16.81
N THR A 36 -15.74 4.75 15.71
CA THR A 36 -16.57 3.53 15.68
C THR A 36 -15.79 2.31 15.24
N VAL A 37 -14.55 2.49 14.78
CA VAL A 37 -13.70 1.40 14.28
C VAL A 37 -12.78 0.93 15.39
N HIS A 38 -12.88 -0.36 15.71
CA HIS A 38 -12.03 -1.03 16.67
C HIS A 38 -10.97 -1.83 15.94
N SER A 39 -9.71 -1.64 16.33
CA SER A 39 -8.54 -2.30 15.72
C SER A 39 -7.56 -2.67 16.83
N PRO A 40 -7.65 -3.88 17.42
CA PRO A 40 -6.72 -4.28 18.46
C PRO A 40 -5.28 -4.36 17.93
N THR A 41 -4.32 -4.42 18.86
CA THR A 41 -2.92 -4.68 18.51
C THR A 41 -2.83 -5.95 17.68
N ARG A 42 -2.11 -5.86 16.54
CA ARG A 42 -1.89 -7.01 15.66
C ARG A 42 -1.30 -8.17 16.44
N GLN A 43 -1.80 -9.37 16.18
CA GLN A 43 -1.23 -10.59 16.73
C GLN A 43 -0.12 -11.08 15.80
N SER A 44 0.97 -11.58 16.40
CA SER A 44 2.14 -12.06 15.67
C SER A 44 2.56 -13.40 16.23
N PHE A 45 2.65 -14.39 15.35
CA PHE A 45 3.01 -15.77 15.70
C PHE A 45 4.25 -16.17 14.89
N PRO A 46 5.38 -16.47 15.55
CA PRO A 46 6.54 -17.02 14.84
C PRO A 46 6.15 -18.38 14.23
N ILE A 47 6.52 -18.61 12.98
CA ILE A 47 6.23 -19.89 12.29
C ILE A 47 7.28 -20.94 12.65
N ASN A 48 8.55 -20.54 12.69
CA ASN A 48 9.65 -21.36 13.19
C ASN A 48 10.52 -20.52 14.13
N PRO A 49 10.95 -21.05 15.30
CA PRO A 49 11.78 -20.32 16.26
C PRO A 49 13.08 -19.78 15.69
N ASP A 50 13.71 -20.53 14.78
CA ASP A 50 15.03 -20.20 14.22
C ASP A 50 14.96 -19.29 12.99
N SER A 51 13.75 -18.91 12.57
CA SER A 51 13.54 -18.07 11.39
C SER A 51 12.86 -16.77 11.78
N SER A 52 13.12 -15.71 11.02
CA SER A 52 12.36 -14.46 11.07
C SER A 52 10.98 -14.55 10.39
N SER A 53 10.44 -15.77 10.20
CA SER A 53 9.15 -15.97 9.53
C SER A 53 7.99 -15.88 10.52
N SER A 54 6.92 -15.19 10.15
CA SER A 54 5.78 -14.96 11.04
C SER A 54 4.44 -14.96 10.32
N LEU A 55 3.40 -15.37 11.05
CA LEU A 55 1.99 -15.17 10.73
C LEU A 55 1.48 -13.97 11.53
N LEU A 56 0.87 -13.02 10.83
CA LEU A 56 0.26 -11.83 11.41
C LEU A 56 -1.25 -11.84 11.19
N LEU A 57 -2.01 -11.65 12.26
CA LEU A 57 -3.46 -11.44 12.21
C LEU A 57 -3.78 -9.99 12.57
N MET A 58 -4.53 -9.31 11.70
CA MET A 58 -4.92 -7.92 11.88
C MET A 58 -6.44 -7.77 11.71
N PRO A 59 -7.23 -8.08 12.75
CA PRO A 59 -8.68 -7.88 12.72
C PRO A 59 -9.04 -6.41 12.96
N SER A 60 -10.16 -5.98 12.39
CA SER A 60 -10.80 -4.70 12.66
C SER A 60 -12.31 -4.82 12.43
N TRP A 61 -13.12 -4.10 13.19
CA TRP A 61 -14.57 -4.07 13.02
C TRP A 61 -15.12 -2.70 13.34
N SER A 62 -16.24 -2.35 12.72
CA SER A 62 -16.99 -1.14 13.06
C SER A 62 -18.29 -1.45 13.79
N THR A 63 -18.59 -0.61 14.77
CA THR A 63 -19.87 -0.57 15.49
C THR A 63 -20.89 0.36 14.83
N SER A 64 -20.53 1.06 13.74
CA SER A 64 -21.44 1.94 13.01
C SER A 64 -22.36 1.16 12.06
N PRO A 65 -23.67 1.42 12.06
CA PRO A 65 -24.58 0.81 11.09
C PRO A 65 -24.33 1.30 9.65
N THR A 66 -23.68 2.45 9.46
CA THR A 66 -23.33 2.98 8.13
C THR A 66 -22.03 2.41 7.58
N LEU A 67 -21.29 1.65 8.39
CA LEU A 67 -20.06 0.94 8.00
C LEU A 67 -20.07 -0.48 8.60
N PRO A 68 -21.06 -1.34 8.29
CA PRO A 68 -21.32 -2.57 9.03
C PRO A 68 -20.38 -3.71 8.62
N TYR A 69 -19.08 -3.53 8.84
CA TYR A 69 -18.04 -4.44 8.36
C TYR A 69 -17.14 -4.96 9.48
N ILE A 70 -16.82 -6.25 9.39
CA ILE A 70 -15.70 -6.90 10.09
C ILE A 70 -14.70 -7.31 9.02
N GLY A 71 -13.42 -7.00 9.23
CA GLY A 71 -12.36 -7.35 8.32
C GLY A 71 -11.18 -7.97 9.02
N VAL A 72 -10.57 -8.99 8.41
CA VAL A 72 -9.35 -9.61 8.94
C VAL A 72 -8.33 -9.70 7.82
N LYS A 73 -7.17 -9.08 8.04
CA LYS A 73 -6.00 -9.33 7.21
C LYS A 73 -5.16 -10.44 7.81
N ILE A 74 -4.86 -11.44 7.00
CA ILE A 74 -3.98 -12.55 7.31
C ILE A 74 -2.72 -12.36 6.47
N VAL A 75 -1.59 -12.14 7.13
CA VAL A 75 -0.30 -11.86 6.47
C VAL A 75 0.71 -12.94 6.88
N THR A 76 1.52 -13.37 5.92
CA THR A 76 2.75 -14.09 6.21
C THR A 76 3.97 -13.28 5.80
N THR A 77 5.01 -13.32 6.62
CA THR A 77 6.31 -12.74 6.30
C THR A 77 7.36 -13.85 6.28
N PHE A 78 8.08 -13.99 5.18
CA PHE A 78 9.14 -14.97 4.97
C PHE A 78 10.35 -14.27 4.34
N PRO A 79 11.20 -13.58 5.13
CA PRO A 79 12.30 -12.77 4.59
C PRO A 79 13.26 -13.53 3.67
N GLN A 80 13.44 -14.83 3.90
CA GLN A 80 14.32 -15.70 3.12
C GLN A 80 13.80 -16.00 1.71
N ASN A 81 12.52 -15.72 1.42
CA ASN A 81 11.92 -16.00 0.12
C ASN A 81 12.59 -15.26 -1.04
N SER A 82 13.29 -14.15 -0.78
CA SER A 82 14.06 -13.45 -1.82
C SER A 82 15.13 -14.34 -2.46
N ALA A 83 15.73 -15.26 -1.71
CA ALA A 83 16.72 -16.22 -2.24
C ALA A 83 16.07 -17.28 -3.16
N ARG A 84 14.76 -17.46 -3.04
CA ARG A 84 13.95 -18.43 -3.82
C ARG A 84 13.18 -17.78 -4.96
N GLY A 85 13.34 -16.47 -5.17
CA GLY A 85 12.53 -15.71 -6.14
C GLY A 85 11.05 -15.58 -5.76
N LEU A 86 10.69 -15.82 -4.50
CA LEU A 86 9.31 -15.73 -4.01
C LEU A 86 9.07 -14.39 -3.27
N PRO A 87 7.82 -13.91 -3.18
CA PRO A 87 7.50 -12.76 -2.34
C PRO A 87 7.83 -13.01 -0.87
N GLY A 88 8.51 -12.05 -0.24
CA GLY A 88 8.81 -12.10 1.20
C GLY A 88 7.60 -11.76 2.09
N VAL A 89 6.52 -11.23 1.51
CA VAL A 89 5.27 -10.94 2.19
C VAL A 89 4.13 -11.36 1.28
N SER A 90 3.19 -12.12 1.81
CA SER A 90 1.94 -12.49 1.14
C SER A 90 0.78 -12.25 2.09
N ALA A 91 -0.39 -11.91 1.56
CA ALA A 91 -1.55 -11.63 2.38
C ALA A 91 -2.87 -11.96 1.71
N SER A 92 -3.85 -12.33 2.53
CA SER A 92 -5.26 -12.42 2.19
C SER A 92 -6.07 -11.51 3.10
N TYR A 93 -7.18 -10.99 2.61
CA TYR A 93 -8.13 -10.23 3.41
C TYR A 93 -9.52 -10.84 3.25
N VAL A 94 -10.26 -10.93 4.35
CA VAL A 94 -11.65 -11.39 4.37
C VAL A 94 -12.54 -10.33 5.00
N LEU A 95 -13.74 -10.16 4.44
CA LEU A 95 -14.73 -9.19 4.87
C LEU A 95 -16.04 -9.90 5.20
N PHE A 96 -16.64 -9.51 6.32
CA PHE A 96 -17.91 -10.00 6.81
C PHE A 96 -18.83 -8.83 7.13
N ASN A 97 -20.13 -9.09 7.12
CA ASN A 97 -21.12 -8.17 7.65
C ASN A 97 -21.07 -8.18 9.18
N SER A 98 -20.93 -7.02 9.83
CA SER A 98 -20.82 -6.95 11.29
C SER A 98 -22.12 -7.20 12.04
N SER A 99 -23.27 -7.06 11.37
CA SER A 99 -24.59 -7.30 11.95
C SER A 99 -25.03 -8.77 11.85
N THR A 100 -24.65 -9.47 10.77
CA THR A 100 -25.10 -10.85 10.51
C THR A 100 -24.00 -11.90 10.59
N GLY A 101 -22.73 -11.49 10.58
CA GLY A 101 -21.59 -12.40 10.50
C GLY A 101 -21.42 -13.07 9.13
N ALA A 102 -22.25 -12.75 8.14
CA ALA A 102 -22.17 -13.35 6.81
C ALA A 102 -20.87 -12.95 6.09
N SER A 103 -20.19 -13.91 5.46
CA SER A 103 -19.04 -13.62 4.60
C SER A 103 -19.50 -12.84 3.37
N LEU A 104 -18.81 -11.74 3.09
CA LEU A 104 -19.12 -10.86 1.97
C LEU A 104 -18.11 -11.03 0.84
N ALA A 105 -16.82 -11.00 1.17
CA ALA A 105 -15.77 -11.06 0.17
C ALA A 105 -14.43 -11.55 0.72
N SER A 106 -13.61 -12.06 -0.19
CA SER A 106 -12.19 -12.31 -0.02
C SER A 106 -11.40 -11.48 -1.03
N PHE A 107 -10.24 -11.00 -0.65
CA PHE A 107 -9.43 -10.08 -1.46
C PHE A 107 -7.99 -10.55 -1.51
N ASP A 108 -7.29 -10.24 -2.60
CA ASP A 108 -5.84 -10.21 -2.59
C ASP A 108 -5.37 -9.18 -1.56
N GLY A 109 -4.91 -9.69 -0.42
CA GLY A 109 -4.49 -8.86 0.70
C GLY A 109 -3.16 -8.15 0.45
N THR A 110 -2.36 -8.65 -0.50
CA THR A 110 -1.06 -8.08 -0.86
C THR A 110 -1.29 -6.79 -1.64
N GLU A 111 -2.11 -6.86 -2.69
CA GLU A 111 -2.52 -5.72 -3.49
C GLU A 111 -3.26 -4.68 -2.64
N LEU A 112 -4.24 -5.12 -1.85
CA LEU A 112 -4.99 -4.23 -0.96
C LEU A 112 -4.05 -3.52 0.04
N THR A 113 -3.00 -4.22 0.52
CA THR A 113 -1.97 -3.61 1.37
C THR A 113 -1.18 -2.53 0.63
N LEU A 114 -0.79 -2.75 -0.63
CA LEU A 114 -0.07 -1.75 -1.42
C LEU A 114 -0.92 -0.50 -1.64
N LEU A 115 -2.17 -0.68 -2.06
CA LEU A 115 -3.13 0.40 -2.33
C LEU A 115 -3.45 1.24 -1.08
N ARG A 116 -3.86 0.58 0.02
CA ARG A 116 -4.24 1.32 1.24
C ARG A 116 -3.05 2.02 1.90
N THR A 117 -1.86 1.42 1.83
CA THR A 117 -0.67 2.00 2.46
C THR A 117 -0.23 3.25 1.68
N SER A 118 -0.21 3.18 0.35
CA SER A 118 0.13 4.35 -0.45
C SER A 118 -0.91 5.46 -0.36
N ALA A 119 -2.20 5.12 -0.32
CA ALA A 119 -3.27 6.11 -0.21
C ALA A 119 -3.26 6.85 1.14
N VAL A 120 -3.08 6.15 2.26
CA VAL A 120 -2.94 6.81 3.57
C VAL A 120 -1.70 7.71 3.62
N SER A 121 -0.58 7.27 3.05
CA SER A 121 0.64 8.09 2.94
C SER A 121 0.42 9.35 2.10
N ALA A 122 -0.25 9.22 0.95
CA ALA A 122 -0.59 10.35 0.09
C ALA A 122 -1.59 11.30 0.77
N LEU A 123 -2.57 10.78 1.51
CA LEU A 123 -3.49 11.60 2.30
C LEU A 123 -2.73 12.43 3.34
N ALA A 124 -1.79 11.83 4.08
CA ALA A 124 -0.94 12.57 5.01
C ALA A 124 -0.14 13.66 4.29
N SER A 125 0.47 13.34 3.14
CA SER A 125 1.17 14.32 2.30
C SER A 125 0.27 15.46 1.84
N ARG A 126 -1.01 15.19 1.54
CA ARG A 126 -1.97 16.24 1.16
C ARG A 126 -2.12 17.32 2.24
N PHE A 127 -1.97 16.96 3.52
CA PHE A 127 -2.02 17.90 4.62
C PHE A 127 -0.65 18.50 5.00
N LEU A 128 0.42 17.71 4.88
CA LEU A 128 1.71 18.04 5.50
C LEU A 128 2.75 18.58 4.50
N SER A 129 2.58 18.32 3.21
CA SER A 129 3.51 18.82 2.18
C SER A 129 3.01 20.13 1.58
N ARG A 130 3.94 20.98 1.12
CA ARG A 130 3.59 22.22 0.42
C ARG A 130 2.82 21.93 -0.86
N ASP A 131 1.81 22.72 -1.18
CA ASP A 131 1.00 22.55 -2.38
C ASP A 131 1.80 22.75 -3.68
N ASP A 132 2.88 23.55 -3.63
CA ASP A 132 3.79 23.83 -4.73
C ASP A 132 4.96 22.84 -4.86
N SER A 133 4.91 21.70 -4.16
CA SER A 133 5.98 20.69 -4.22
C SER A 133 6.18 20.16 -5.65
N ARG A 134 7.39 20.35 -6.20
CA ARG A 134 7.76 19.92 -7.58
C ARG A 134 8.60 18.65 -7.66
N VAL A 135 9.25 18.26 -6.55
CA VAL A 135 10.18 17.11 -6.51
C VAL A 135 9.76 16.14 -5.42
N LEU A 136 9.62 14.87 -5.78
CA LEU A 136 9.40 13.75 -4.86
C LEU A 136 10.68 12.90 -4.77
N VAL A 137 11.16 12.64 -3.57
CA VAL A 137 12.24 11.66 -3.34
C VAL A 137 11.62 10.36 -2.82
N MET A 138 11.84 9.27 -3.56
CA MET A 138 11.44 7.92 -3.17
C MET A 138 12.66 7.15 -2.67
N VAL A 139 12.64 6.79 -1.38
CA VAL A 139 13.71 6.02 -0.75
C VAL A 139 13.28 4.56 -0.68
N GLY A 140 13.98 3.71 -1.43
CA GLY A 140 13.65 2.31 -1.66
C GLY A 140 12.96 2.10 -3.01
N SER A 141 13.17 0.91 -3.60
CA SER A 141 12.61 0.53 -4.90
C SER A 141 11.88 -0.82 -4.84
N GLY A 142 11.26 -1.11 -3.69
CA GLY A 142 10.49 -2.34 -3.46
C GLY A 142 9.07 -2.24 -4.03
N ALA A 143 8.23 -3.25 -3.76
CA ALA A 143 6.88 -3.36 -4.29
C ALA A 143 5.98 -2.14 -4.00
N LEU A 144 6.19 -1.46 -2.87
CA LEU A 144 5.39 -0.29 -2.47
C LEU A 144 5.79 1.02 -3.18
N ALA A 145 7.03 1.14 -3.67
CA ALA A 145 7.55 2.37 -4.27
C ALA A 145 6.71 2.89 -5.46
N PRO A 146 6.33 2.08 -6.46
CA PRO A 146 5.49 2.57 -7.56
C PRO A 146 4.10 3.06 -7.08
N TYR A 147 3.52 2.40 -6.07
CA TYR A 147 2.22 2.79 -5.50
C TYR A 147 2.31 4.12 -4.77
N LEU A 148 3.37 4.33 -3.98
CA LEU A 148 3.62 5.59 -3.30
C LEU A 148 3.79 6.72 -4.32
N ILE A 149 4.63 6.53 -5.33
CA ILE A 149 4.86 7.56 -6.36
C ILE A 149 3.53 7.96 -7.02
N ARG A 150 2.73 7.00 -7.47
CA ARG A 150 1.42 7.26 -8.10
C ARG A 150 0.44 7.95 -7.15
N ALA A 151 0.35 7.48 -5.90
CA ALA A 151 -0.57 8.07 -4.92
C ALA A 151 -0.17 9.50 -4.54
N HIS A 152 1.12 9.77 -4.29
CA HIS A 152 1.59 11.11 -3.96
C HIS A 152 1.43 12.08 -5.14
N ARG A 153 1.66 11.65 -6.39
CA ARG A 153 1.37 12.47 -7.58
C ARG A 153 -0.11 12.77 -7.76
N SER A 154 -1.00 11.86 -7.32
CA SER A 154 -2.46 12.10 -7.39
C SER A 154 -2.93 13.24 -6.48
N VAL A 155 -2.23 13.51 -5.36
CA VAL A 155 -2.54 14.61 -4.43
C VAL A 155 -1.66 15.84 -4.63
N ARG A 156 -0.58 15.70 -5.39
CA ARG A 156 0.37 16.75 -5.77
C ARG A 156 0.67 16.65 -7.27
N PRO A 157 -0.29 17.06 -8.12
CA PRO A 157 -0.12 16.96 -9.58
C PRO A 157 1.01 17.84 -10.11
N GLY A 158 1.48 18.83 -9.32
CA GLY A 158 2.65 19.65 -9.65
C GLY A 158 4.01 18.94 -9.51
N ILE A 159 4.07 17.68 -9.06
CA ILE A 159 5.33 16.92 -9.04
C ILE A 159 5.78 16.65 -10.47
N GLU A 160 6.91 17.26 -10.83
CA GLU A 160 7.54 17.18 -12.16
C GLU A 160 8.74 16.22 -12.17
N LYS A 161 9.30 15.92 -10.99
CA LYS A 161 10.51 15.10 -10.87
C LYS A 161 10.40 14.10 -9.73
N VAL A 162 10.74 12.85 -10.01
CA VAL A 162 10.84 11.77 -9.02
C VAL A 162 12.27 11.27 -8.96
N ILE A 163 12.92 11.41 -7.80
CA ILE A 163 14.27 10.90 -7.55
C ILE A 163 14.14 9.60 -6.78
N ILE A 164 14.64 8.49 -7.35
CA ILE A 164 14.58 7.17 -6.70
C ILE A 164 15.96 6.82 -6.17
N TRP A 165 16.07 6.68 -4.85
CA TRP A 165 17.26 6.16 -4.20
C TRP A 165 17.03 4.71 -3.77
N ASN A 166 18.01 3.84 -3.99
CA ASN A 166 18.04 2.52 -3.39
C ASN A 166 19.49 2.08 -3.18
N ARG A 167 19.74 1.22 -2.18
CA ARG A 167 21.07 0.64 -1.93
C ARG A 167 21.67 -0.01 -3.18
N SER A 168 20.83 -0.64 -4.00
CA SER A 168 21.20 -1.10 -5.33
C SER A 168 20.74 -0.09 -6.39
N ALA A 169 21.71 0.62 -6.99
CA ALA A 169 21.43 1.57 -8.07
C ALA A 169 20.78 0.91 -9.30
N ALA A 170 21.07 -0.37 -9.56
CA ALA A 170 20.43 -1.13 -10.64
C ALA A 170 18.92 -1.29 -10.40
N LYS A 171 18.50 -1.60 -9.16
CA LYS A 171 17.08 -1.72 -8.80
C LYS A 171 16.33 -0.38 -8.86
N ALA A 172 16.99 0.73 -8.51
CA ALA A 172 16.41 2.06 -8.67
C ALA A 172 16.20 2.41 -10.16
N ARG A 173 17.20 2.13 -11.01
CA ARG A 173 17.12 2.33 -12.47
C ARG A 173 16.02 1.47 -13.11
N ASP A 174 15.92 0.21 -12.71
CA ASP A 174 14.86 -0.68 -13.19
C ASP A 174 13.46 -0.15 -12.88
N LEU A 175 13.23 0.28 -11.63
CA LEU A 175 11.94 0.86 -11.24
C LEU A 175 11.64 2.14 -12.04
N ALA A 176 12.64 3.03 -12.21
CA ALA A 176 12.46 4.26 -12.99
C ALA A 176 12.10 3.96 -14.45
N ARG A 177 12.71 2.94 -15.06
CA ARG A 177 12.37 2.49 -16.42
C ARG A 177 10.93 2.00 -16.49
N ARG A 178 10.53 1.09 -15.61
CA ARG A 178 9.16 0.52 -15.60
C ARG A 178 8.09 1.60 -15.40
N LEU A 179 8.34 2.58 -14.52
CA LEU A 179 7.42 3.70 -14.33
C LEU A 179 7.30 4.57 -15.58
N ALA A 180 8.39 4.81 -16.30
CA ALA A 180 8.36 5.59 -17.54
C ALA A 180 7.64 4.87 -18.70
N GLU A 181 7.70 3.53 -18.73
CA GLU A 181 6.97 2.68 -19.68
C GLU A 181 5.46 2.70 -19.36
N ASP A 182 5.09 2.53 -18.09
CA ASP A 182 3.69 2.51 -17.64
C ASP A 182 2.96 3.85 -17.81
N GLU A 183 3.67 4.98 -17.70
CA GLU A 183 3.09 6.33 -17.72
C GLU A 183 3.09 6.99 -19.11
N GLY A 184 3.54 6.29 -20.16
CA GLY A 184 3.62 6.87 -21.49
C GLY A 184 4.55 8.08 -21.55
N ALA A 185 5.85 7.89 -21.32
CA ALA A 185 6.93 8.83 -21.66
C ALA A 185 6.78 10.30 -21.19
N GLN A 186 6.01 10.62 -20.14
CA GLN A 186 6.00 11.98 -19.57
C GLN A 186 7.05 12.14 -18.47
N LYS A 187 8.16 12.81 -18.83
CA LYS A 187 9.15 13.51 -17.98
C LYS A 187 9.43 12.91 -16.59
N VAL A 188 9.94 11.68 -16.51
CA VAL A 188 10.74 11.27 -15.36
C VAL A 188 12.17 11.73 -15.60
N GLU A 189 12.50 12.94 -15.15
CA GLU A 189 13.86 13.47 -15.29
C GLU A 189 14.84 12.64 -14.46
N ARG A 190 15.76 11.96 -15.15
CA ARG A 190 16.75 11.02 -14.61
C ARG A 190 17.88 11.75 -13.89
N SER A 191 17.62 12.28 -12.70
CA SER A 191 18.69 12.83 -11.86
C SER A 191 19.20 11.77 -10.90
N PHE A 192 20.31 11.12 -11.28
CA PHE A 192 21.04 10.19 -10.43
C PHE A 192 22.13 10.96 -9.70
N SER A 193 21.89 11.28 -8.43
CA SER A 193 22.94 11.67 -7.50
C SER A 193 23.23 10.47 -6.60
N SER A 194 24.47 10.01 -6.57
CA SER A 194 24.92 9.22 -5.43
C SER A 194 24.84 10.14 -4.20
N MET A 195 23.91 9.85 -3.29
CA MET A 195 23.81 10.57 -2.02
C MET A 195 25.04 10.35 -1.11
N GLN A 196 26.03 9.55 -1.53
CA GLN A 196 27.34 9.44 -0.87
C GLN A 196 28.02 10.80 -0.67
N LYS A 197 27.79 11.79 -1.55
CA LYS A 197 28.35 13.14 -1.38
C LYS A 197 27.72 13.97 -0.25
N TYR A 198 26.55 13.59 0.26
CA TYR A 198 25.81 14.39 1.26
C TYR A 198 25.93 13.86 2.69
N TRP A 199 26.57 12.71 2.91
CA TRP A 199 26.64 12.04 4.22
C TRP A 199 28.03 11.53 4.62
N THR A 200 29.10 11.94 3.92
CA THR A 200 30.46 11.89 4.49
C THR A 200 30.75 13.21 5.18
N LYS A 201 30.53 13.26 6.49
CA LYS A 201 31.42 14.01 7.38
C LYS A 201 32.59 13.11 7.75
#